data_AF-A0A5E7YR34-F1
#
_entry.id   AF-A0A5E7YR34-F1
#
_cell.length_a   1.000
_cell.length_b   1.000
_cell.length_c   1.000
_cell.angle_alpha   90.00
_cell.angle_beta   90.00
_cell.angle_gamma   90.00
#
_symmetry.space_group_name_H-M   'P 1'
#
loop_
_entity.id
_entity.type
_entity.pdbx_description
1 polymer ?
#
loop_
_entity_poly.entity_id
_entity_poly.type
_entity_poly.pdbx_seq_one_letter_code
_entity_poly.pdbx_strand_id
1 'polypeptide(L)'
;MTASPEDDYGALVGWTTLEQGDRFTLRLQSVRKPPPHGEDDVHSHYFLMDRQQAALLANNLFEIARQSPPDPRSRGLIKKLFG
;
A
#
# COMPACT_ATOMS: atom_id res chain seq x y z
N MET A 1 -10.71 23.09 -22.92
CA MET A 1 -9.79 21.95 -22.97
C MET A 1 -9.87 21.26 -21.63
N THR A 2 -10.79 20.29 -21.49
CA THR A 2 -10.89 19.46 -20.29
C THR A 2 -9.66 18.56 -20.28
N ALA A 3 -8.81 18.68 -19.26
CA ALA A 3 -7.69 17.78 -19.07
C ALA A 3 -8.21 16.34 -19.12
N SER A 4 -7.69 15.52 -20.03
CA SER A 4 -7.80 14.07 -19.91
C SER A 4 -7.26 13.71 -18.52
N PRO A 5 -7.86 12.77 -17.77
CA PRO A 5 -7.22 12.29 -16.55
C PRO A 5 -5.87 11.72 -16.98
N GLU A 6 -4.80 12.49 -16.78
CA GLU A 6 -3.45 11.98 -16.91
C GLU A 6 -3.35 10.89 -15.84
N ASP A 7 -3.31 9.65 -16.30
CA ASP A 7 -3.00 8.54 -15.43
C ASP A 7 -1.70 8.88 -14.68
N ASP A 8 -1.82 9.03 -13.36
CA ASP A 8 -0.71 9.42 -12.51
C ASP A 8 0.20 8.21 -12.25
N TYR A 9 1.17 8.01 -13.14
CA TYR A 9 2.15 6.93 -13.02
C TYR A 9 3.40 7.39 -12.25
N GLY A 10 3.88 6.55 -11.34
CA GLY A 10 5.12 6.76 -10.61
C GLY A 10 5.64 5.48 -9.96
N ALA A 11 6.93 5.45 -9.60
CA ALA A 11 7.52 4.36 -8.86
C ALA A 11 7.05 4.42 -7.39
N LEU A 12 6.47 3.33 -6.88
CA LEU A 12 6.06 3.23 -5.48
C LEU A 12 7.30 3.20 -4.57
N VAL A 13 7.41 4.17 -3.68
CA VAL A 13 8.55 4.32 -2.75
C VAL A 13 8.17 4.14 -1.28
N GLY A 14 6.88 4.19 -0.96
CA GLY A 14 6.41 4.00 0.41
C GLY A 14 4.91 3.81 0.49
N TRP A 15 4.47 3.18 1.58
CA TRP A 15 3.06 3.07 1.92
C TRP A 15 2.88 2.99 3.42
N THR A 16 1.76 3.52 3.92
CA THR A 16 1.35 3.38 5.33
C THR A 16 -0.16 3.20 5.40
N THR A 17 -0.63 2.53 6.44
CA THR A 17 -2.06 2.28 6.67
C THR A 17 -2.45 2.74 8.07
N LEU A 18 -3.59 3.41 8.17
CA LEU A 18 -4.21 3.80 9.43
C LEU A 18 -5.62 3.22 9.51
N GLU A 19 -5.93 2.52 10.59
CA GLU A 19 -7.27 2.00 10.88
C GLU A 19 -7.97 2.92 11.88
N GLN A 20 -9.19 3.36 11.55
CA GLN A 20 -10.05 4.20 12.40
C GLN A 20 -11.46 3.62 12.39
N GLY A 21 -11.78 2.85 13.43
CA GLY A 21 -13.03 2.09 13.48
C GLY A 21 -13.12 1.10 12.31
N ASP A 22 -14.16 1.23 11.48
CA ASP A 22 -14.38 0.36 10.31
C ASP A 22 -13.80 0.93 9.01
N ARG A 23 -13.02 2.02 9.10
CA ARG A 23 -12.38 2.66 7.94
C ARG A 23 -10.87 2.50 7.98
N PHE A 24 -10.30 2.35 6.79
CA PHE A 24 -8.87 2.25 6.54
C PHE A 24 -8.45 3.40 5.64
N THR A 25 -7.40 4.12 6.04
CA THR A 25 -6.71 5.07 5.18
C THR A 25 -5.41 4.45 4.70
N LEU A 26 -5.29 4.22 3.40
CA LEU A 26 -4.04 3.81 2.76
C LEU A 26 -3.39 5.05 2.15
N ARG A 27 -2.21 5.40 2.65
CA ARG A 27 -1.33 6.41 2.02
C ARG A 27 -0.31 5.68 1.15
N LEU A 28 -0.31 5.95 -0.15
CA LEU A 28 0.72 5.51 -1.09
C LEU A 28 1.62 6.70 -1.45
N GLN A 29 2.91 6.45 -1.57
CA GLN A 29 3.90 7.45 -1.94
C GLN A 29 4.61 7.01 -3.21
N SER A 30 4.67 7.91 -4.19
CA SER A 30 5.28 7.67 -5.49
C SER A 30 6.25 8.78 -5.88
N VAL A 31 7.20 8.45 -6.76
CA VAL A 31 8.10 9.41 -7.42
C VAL A 31 8.04 9.21 -8.92
N ARG A 32 8.10 10.30 -9.69
CA ARG A 32 8.05 10.23 -11.17
C ARG A 32 9.42 10.22 -11.83
N LYS A 33 10.48 10.58 -11.10
CA LYS A 33 11.85 10.63 -11.62
C LYS A 33 12.72 9.51 -11.03
N PRO A 34 13.68 8.97 -11.81
CA PRO A 34 14.64 8.00 -11.30
C PRO A 34 15.48 8.58 -10.15
N PRO A 35 16.03 7.74 -9.25
CA PRO A 35 16.99 8.20 -8.25
C PRO A 35 18.20 8.92 -8.89
N PRO A 36 18.76 9.96 -8.23
CA PRO A 36 18.35 10.48 -6.93
C PRO A 36 17.11 11.40 -7.01
N HIS A 37 16.19 11.22 -6.06
CA HIS A 37 15.03 12.08 -5.83
C HIS A 37 15.04 12.60 -4.39
N GLY A 38 14.56 13.82 -4.17
CA GLY A 38 14.42 14.45 -2.87
C GLY A 38 13.00 14.31 -2.32
N GLU A 39 12.78 14.83 -1.11
CA GLU A 39 11.48 14.79 -0.45
C GLU A 39 10.39 15.52 -1.24
N ASP A 40 10.73 16.62 -1.91
CA ASP A 40 9.81 17.41 -2.73
C ASP A 40 9.31 16.67 -3.98
N ASP A 41 9.98 15.58 -4.37
CA ASP A 41 9.58 14.75 -5.50
C ASP A 41 8.58 13.63 -5.11
N VAL A 42 8.27 13.49 -3.83
CA VAL A 42 7.41 12.44 -3.30
C VAL A 42 5.95 12.89 -3.28
N HIS A 43 5.15 12.29 -4.16
CA HIS A 43 3.71 12.52 -4.20
C HIS A 43 2.98 11.51 -3.31
N SER A 44 2.02 11.99 -2.52
CA SER A 44 1.20 11.15 -1.63
C SER A 44 -0.23 11.05 -2.13
N HIS A 45 -0.74 9.82 -2.24
CA HIS A 45 -2.13 9.52 -2.56
C HIS A 45 -2.79 8.85 -1.36
N TYR A 46 -3.99 9.30 -1.00
CA TYR A 46 -4.74 8.78 0.14
C TYR A 46 -6.03 8.12 -0.34
N PHE A 47 -6.21 6.87 0.02
CA PHE A 47 -7.42 6.11 -0.26
C PHE A 47 -8.13 5.78 1.05
N LEU A 48 -9.39 6.19 1.15
CA LEU A 48 -10.27 5.76 2.23
C LEU A 48 -11.06 4.54 1.77
N MET A 49 -11.03 3.49 2.57
CA MET A 49 -11.64 2.20 2.27
C MET A 49 -12.38 1.67 3.50
N ASP A 50 -13.38 0.82 3.28
CA ASP A 50 -13.84 -0.09 4.33
C ASP A 50 -12.97 -1.36 4.41
N ARG A 51 -13.30 -2.23 5.38
CA ARG A 51 -12.59 -3.49 5.61
C ARG A 51 -12.65 -4.44 4.40
N GLN A 52 -13.79 -4.48 3.69
CA GLN A 52 -13.97 -5.38 2.56
C GLN A 52 -13.15 -4.93 1.36
N GLN A 53 -13.17 -3.63 1.05
CA GLN A 53 -12.35 -3.02 0.00
C GLN A 53 -10.85 -3.21 0.28
N ALA A 54 -10.41 -3.02 1.52
CA ALA A 54 -9.03 -3.28 1.92
C ALA A 54 -8.63 -4.76 1.72
N ALA A 55 -9.52 -5.70 2.08
CA ALA A 55 -9.27 -7.12 1.90
C ALA A 55 -9.17 -7.53 0.41
N LEU A 56 -10.05 -6.98 -0.43
CA LEU A 56 -10.01 -7.22 -1.88
C LEU A 56 -8.74 -6.66 -2.52
N LEU A 57 -8.33 -5.44 -2.13
CA LEU A 57 -7.07 -4.85 -2.60
C LEU A 57 -5.88 -5.71 -2.18
N ALA A 58 -5.81 -6.14 -0.92
CA ALA A 58 -4.73 -6.99 -0.44
C ALA A 58 -4.68 -8.32 -1.20
N ASN A 59 -5.83 -8.98 -1.43
CA ASN A 59 -5.87 -10.22 -2.19
C ASN A 59 -5.37 -10.03 -3.62
N ASN A 60 -5.83 -8.98 -4.31
CA ASN A 60 -5.37 -8.67 -5.66
C ASN A 60 -3.85 -8.48 -5.72
N LEU A 61 -3.27 -7.75 -4.76
CA LEU A 61 -1.82 -7.54 -4.68
C LEU A 61 -1.05 -8.87 -4.46
N PHE A 62 -1.58 -9.78 -3.64
CA PHE A 62 -0.97 -11.11 -3.43
C PHE A 62 -1.05 -11.97 -4.70
N GLU A 63 -2.21 -11.99 -5.37
CA GLU A 63 -2.42 -12.74 -6.61
C GLU A 63 -1.45 -12.28 -7.71
N ILE A 64 -1.33 -10.98 -7.95
CA ILE A 64 -0.41 -10.45 -8.98
C ILE A 64 1.06 -10.69 -8.62
N ALA A 65 1.41 -10.65 -7.33
CA ALA A 65 2.75 -10.94 -6.85
C ALA A 65 3.09 -12.45 -6.90
N ARG A 66 2.10 -13.32 -7.19
CA ARG A 66 2.21 -14.79 -7.05
C ARG A 66 2.71 -15.21 -5.67
N GLN A 67 2.32 -14.46 -4.65
CA GLN A 67 2.65 -14.72 -3.26
C GLN A 67 1.38 -15.15 -2.52
N SER A 68 1.50 -16.08 -1.59
CA SER A 68 0.40 -16.38 -0.69
C SER A 68 0.38 -15.35 0.45
N PRO A 69 -0.81 -14.95 0.95
CA PRO A 69 -0.91 -14.16 2.17
C PRO A 69 -0.13 -14.85 3.30
N PRO A 70 0.66 -14.11 4.10
CA PRO A 70 1.44 -14.71 5.18
C PRO A 70 0.52 -15.45 6.16
N ASP A 71 0.82 -16.73 6.43
CA ASP A 71 0.01 -17.57 7.33
C ASP A 71 -0.05 -16.90 8.72
N PRO A 72 -1.25 -16.53 9.22
CA PRO A 72 -1.41 -15.94 10.55
C PRO A 72 -0.77 -16.79 11.66
N ARG A 73 -0.67 -18.11 11.50
CA ARG A 73 -0.08 -19.04 12.48
C ARG A 73 1.44 -18.91 12.60
N SER A 74 2.12 -18.50 11.53
CA SER A 74 3.59 -18.34 11.53
C SER A 74 4.06 -17.23 12.48
N ARG A 75 3.24 -16.19 12.70
CA ARG A 75 3.53 -15.10 13.64
C ARG A 75 3.60 -15.55 15.10
N GLY A 76 2.85 -16.60 15.47
CA GLY A 76 2.85 -17.16 16.83
C GLY A 76 4.11 -17.95 17.17
N LEU A 77 4.75 -18.58 16.18
CA LEU A 77 5.96 -19.36 16.38
C LEU A 77 7.20 -18.47 16.56
N ILE A 78 7.30 -17.37 15.81
CA ILE A 78 8.41 -16.42 15.94
C ILE A 78 8.33 -15.68 17.28
N LYS A 79 7.13 -15.30 17.75
CA LYS A 79 6.93 -14.71 19.08
C LYS A 79 7.34 -15.64 20.23
N LYS A 80 7.35 -16.97 20.01
CA LYS A 80 7.70 -17.97 21.03
C LYS A 80 9.21 -18.24 21.12
N LEU A 81 9.99 -17.87 20.10
CA LEU A 81 11.44 -18.08 20.05
C LEU A 81 12.26 -16.86 20.44
N PHE A 82 11.67 -15.66 20.40
CA PHE A 82 12.31 -14.39 20.77
C PHE A 82 11.61 -13.69 21.95
N GLY A 83 10.88 -14.45 22.78
CA GLY A 83 10.29 -14.01 24.04
C GLY A 83 11.16 -14.40 25.22
#